data_AF-A0A951KCH6-F1
#
_entry.id   AF-A0A951KCH6-F1
#
_cell.length_a   1.000
_cell.length_b   1.000
_cell.length_c   1.000
_cell.angle_alpha   90.00
_cell.angle_beta   90.00
_cell.angle_gamma   90.00
#
_symmetry.space_group_name_H-M   'P 1'
#
loop_
_entity.id
_entity.type
_entity.pdbx_description
1 polymer ?
#
loop_
_entity_poly.entity_id
_entity_poly.type
_entity_poly.pdbx_seq_one_letter_code
_entity_poly.pdbx_strand_id
1 'polypeptide(L)' 'MNTKHVEDKAERKRLKRSARKKAAPKAKRASGVARGSNKRKVKKLTKGQRKR' A
#
# COMPACT_ATOMS: atom_id res chain seq x y z
N MET A 1 9.95 13.57 -0.50
CA MET A 1 10.60 14.26 -1.64
C MET A 1 9.55 14.56 -2.69
N ASN A 2 9.42 15.82 -3.10
CA ASN A 2 8.52 16.23 -4.18
C ASN A 2 9.21 16.03 -5.54
N THR A 3 8.62 15.22 -6.43
CA THR A 3 9.14 14.97 -7.78
C THR A 3 8.23 15.53 -8.88
N LYS A 4 7.30 16.45 -8.56
CA LYS A 4 6.29 16.91 -9.53
C LYS A 4 6.89 17.70 -10.70
N HIS A 5 8.06 18.30 -10.49
CA HIS A 5 8.76 19.14 -11.47
C HIS A 5 9.86 18.42 -12.25
N VAL A 6 10.07 17.12 -12.00
CA VAL A 6 11.09 16.34 -12.73
C VAL A 6 10.47 15.83 -14.03
N GLU A 7 10.85 16.44 -15.15
CA GLU A 7 10.36 16.10 -16.48
C GLU A 7 10.95 14.78 -16.99
N ASP A 8 12.23 14.55 -16.74
CA ASP A 8 12.86 13.28 -17.11
C ASP A 8 12.32 12.11 -16.26
N LYS A 9 11.78 11.12 -16.96
CA LYS A 9 11.21 9.91 -16.38
C LYS A 9 12.29 9.06 -15.71
N ALA A 10 13.51 9.02 -16.25
CA ALA A 10 14.58 8.18 -15.71
C ALA A 10 15.08 8.74 -14.37
N GLU A 11 15.37 10.04 -14.34
CA GLU A 11 15.76 10.77 -13.14
C GLU A 11 14.68 10.70 -12.05
N ARG A 12 13.42 10.98 -12.40
CA ARG A 12 12.28 10.88 -11.47
C ARG A 12 12.17 9.49 -10.83
N LYS A 13 12.41 8.43 -11.61
CA LYS A 13 12.40 7.05 -11.10
C LYS A 13 13.58 6.77 -10.17
N ARG A 14 14.78 7.25 -10.50
CA ARG A 14 15.98 7.09 -9.65
C ARG A 14 15.75 7.75 -8.28
N LEU A 15 15.23 8.97 -8.27
CA LEU A 15 14.93 9.72 -7.05
C LEU A 15 13.84 9.06 -6.20
N LYS A 16 12.75 8.56 -6.82
CA LYS A 16 11.73 7.78 -6.08
C LYS A 16 12.29 6.49 -5.49
N ARG A 17 13.18 5.80 -6.20
CA ARG A 17 13.80 4.55 -5.73
C ARG A 17 14.77 4.81 -4.57
N SER A 18 15.61 5.84 -4.66
CA SER A 18 16.52 6.20 -3.56
C SER A 18 15.76 6.59 -2.30
N ALA A 19 14.68 7.37 -2.44
CA ALA A 19 13.80 7.71 -1.32
C ALA A 19 13.14 6.47 -0.68
N ARG A 20 12.67 5.51 -1.49
CA ARG A 20 12.11 4.25 -0.98
C ARG A 20 13.15 3.36 -0.30
N LYS A 21 14.38 3.33 -0.81
CA LYS A 21 15.49 2.55 -0.22
C LYS A 21 15.95 3.13 1.12
N LYS A 22 15.94 4.46 1.27
CA LYS A 22 16.27 5.16 2.52
C LYS A 22 15.14 5.10 3.56
N ALA A 23 13.90 4.87 3.13
CA ALA A 23 12.77 4.79 4.05
C ALA A 23 12.90 3.57 4.96
N ALA A 24 12.61 3.77 6.25
CA ALA A 24 12.60 2.69 7.22
C ALA A 24 11.59 1.60 6.83
N PRO A 25 11.90 0.31 7.07
CA PRO A 25 10.95 -0.78 6.87
C PRO A 25 9.67 -0.51 7.66
N LYS A 26 8.52 -0.84 7.06
CA LYS A 26 7.25 -0.79 7.79
C LYS A 26 7.32 -1.78 8.96
N ALA A 27 6.81 -1.35 10.11
CA ALA A 27 6.68 -2.23 11.26
C ALA A 27 5.91 -3.50 10.87
N LYS A 28 6.34 -4.64 11.43
CA LYS A 28 5.58 -5.88 11.33
C LYS A 28 4.18 -5.65 11.93
N ARG A 29 3.17 -6.33 11.40
CA ARG A 29 1.84 -6.31 12.02
C ARG A 29 1.97 -6.81 13.46
N ALA A 30 1.18 -6.23 14.38
CA ALA A 30 1.08 -6.72 15.74
C ALA A 30 0.73 -8.22 15.74
N SER A 31 1.47 -9.02 16.50
CA SER A 31 1.35 -10.49 16.54
C SER A 31 -0.04 -10.97 16.95
N GLY A 32 -0.75 -10.20 17.77
CA GLY A 32 -2.12 -10.51 18.22
C GLY A 32 -3.23 -10.14 17.24
N VAL A 33 -2.94 -9.45 16.13
CA VAL A 33 -3.97 -8.98 15.18
C VAL A 33 -4.09 -9.95 14.01
N ALA A 34 -5.11 -10.80 14.06
CA ALA A 34 -5.42 -11.74 12.99
C ALA A 34 -5.63 -11.01 11.65
N ARG A 35 -5.14 -11.61 10.55
CA ARG A 35 -5.31 -11.05 9.21
C ARG A 35 -6.80 -10.99 8.85
N GLY A 36 -7.36 -9.79 8.77
CA GLY A 36 -8.77 -9.58 8.47
C GLY A 36 -9.66 -9.34 9.69
N SER A 37 -9.10 -9.18 10.89
CA SER A 37 -9.83 -8.72 12.08
C SER A 37 -10.61 -7.42 11.83
N ASN A 38 -10.03 -6.52 11.04
CA ASN A 38 -10.65 -5.24 10.69
C ASN A 38 -11.64 -5.35 9.51
N LYS A 39 -11.82 -6.54 8.92
CA LYS A 39 -12.86 -6.73 7.90
C LYS A 39 -14.21 -6.80 8.61
N ARG A 40 -15.18 -6.04 8.12
CA ARG A 40 -16.54 -6.10 8.64
C ARG A 40 -17.09 -7.51 8.45
N LYS A 41 -17.53 -8.16 9.54
CA LYS A 41 -18.19 -9.47 9.48
C LYS A 41 -19.57 -9.27 8.83
N VAL A 42 -19.73 -9.74 7.60
CA VAL A 42 -21.01 -9.65 6.88
C VAL A 42 -21.79 -10.94 7.12
N LYS A 43 -22.99 -10.85 7.72
CA LYS A 43 -23.85 -12.02 8.03
C LYS A 43 -24.40 -12.70 6.77
N LYS A 44 -24.75 -11.92 5.74
CA LYS A 44 -25.24 -12.41 4.45
C LYS A 44 -24.58 -11.61 3.33
N LEU A 45 -23.88 -12.28 2.42
CA LEU A 45 -23.39 -11.69 1.18
C LEU A 45 -24.49 -11.82 0.13
N THR A 46 -24.89 -10.71 -0.49
CA THR A 46 -25.80 -10.76 -1.64
C THR A 46 -25.06 -11.38 -2.83
N LYS A 47 -25.66 -12.40 -3.44
CA LYS A 47 -25.11 -13.01 -4.67
C LYS A 47 -25.16 -11.94 -5.76
N GLY A 48 -24.00 -11.48 -6.23
CA GLY A 48 -23.88 -10.44 -7.27
C GLY A 48 -23.00 -9.22 -6.91
N GLN A 49 -22.60 -9.03 -5.66
CA GLN A 49 -21.70 -7.93 -5.27
C GLN A 49 -20.20 -8.19 -5.52
N ARG A 50 -19.82 -9.39 -5.99
CA ARG A 50 -18.44 -9.64 -6.41
C ARG A 50 -18.21 -8.96 -7.75
N LYS A 51 -17.32 -7.97 -7.78
CA LYS A 51 -16.79 -7.34 -9.02
C LYS A 51 -15.85 -8.29 -9.76
N ARG A 52 -16.33 -9.48 -10.11
CA ARG A 52 -15.72 -10.31 -11.15
C ARG A 52 -16.64 -10.27 -12.35
#